data_AF-A0A078QT08-F1
#
_entry.id   AF-A0A078QT08-F1
#
_cell.length_a   1.000
_cell.length_b   1.000
_cell.length_c   1.000
_cell.angle_alpha   90.00
_cell.angle_beta   90.00
_cell.angle_gamma   90.00
#
_symmetry.space_group_name_H-M   'P 1'
#
loop_
_entity.id
_entity.type
_entity.pdbx_description
1 polymer ?
#
loop_
_entity_poly.entity_id
_entity_poly.type
_entity_poly.pdbx_seq_one_letter_code
_entity_poly.pdbx_strand_id
1 'polypeptide(L)'
;MALKGEFSPYNNDEELHHAAGEIRPFFNSLDNLPLHKGNKEEILAAYRMLLTRTIRNGIHSRNELITYITKEDAIFRAFLSHLHDFEGESMADITRGTEQCCSQIFFAAERKEITYREAMLYLTMRTNRRQIQNMQICIEDVRNKKIKTSSQAHAYIWMLIHPYTSLDGFSMTLLSDKERKQLDRMAAQTPVAFKTLSRILQSESGQLTELPGMLMDIFIQTL
;
A
#
# COMPACT_ATOMS: atom_id res chain seq x y z
N MET A 1 -5.58 -11.38 11.13
CA MET A 1 -6.21 -10.10 10.69
C MET A 1 -7.53 -9.85 11.42
N ALA A 2 -8.46 -10.82 11.45
CA ALA A 2 -9.74 -10.69 12.16
C ALA A 2 -9.60 -10.22 13.61
N LEU A 3 -8.69 -10.81 14.39
CA LEU A 3 -8.42 -10.44 15.79
C LEU A 3 -7.98 -8.97 15.96
N LYS A 4 -7.16 -8.43 15.06
CA LYS A 4 -6.74 -7.01 15.11
C LYS A 4 -7.91 -6.05 14.92
N GLY A 5 -8.86 -6.45 14.07
CA GLY A 5 -10.11 -5.73 13.91
C GLY A 5 -10.96 -5.86 15.16
N GLU A 6 -11.27 -7.08 15.59
CA GLU A 6 -12.17 -7.40 16.70
C GLU A 6 -11.78 -6.72 18.03
N PHE A 7 -10.50 -6.69 18.38
CA PHE A 7 -9.99 -6.06 19.59
C PHE A 7 -9.57 -4.59 19.41
N SER A 8 -9.90 -3.98 18.28
CA SER A 8 -9.60 -2.57 18.05
C SER A 8 -10.42 -1.69 19.01
N PRO A 9 -9.78 -0.78 19.78
CA PRO A 9 -10.51 0.15 20.66
C PRO A 9 -11.43 1.09 19.86
N TYR A 10 -11.23 1.20 18.55
CA TYR A 10 -12.00 2.05 17.65
C TYR A 10 -13.27 1.40 17.11
N ASN A 11 -13.53 0.11 17.41
CA ASN A 11 -14.69 -0.59 16.85
C ASN A 11 -16.04 0.01 17.26
N ASN A 12 -16.13 0.56 18.46
CA ASN A 12 -17.36 1.16 19.00
C ASN A 12 -17.36 2.70 18.85
N ASP A 13 -16.40 3.27 18.12
CA ASP A 13 -16.32 4.71 17.91
C ASP A 13 -17.28 5.11 16.77
N GLU A 14 -18.54 5.38 17.13
CA GLU A 14 -19.59 5.77 16.17
C GLU A 14 -19.23 7.05 15.42
N GLU A 15 -18.56 8.00 16.08
CA GLU A 15 -18.15 9.24 15.44
C GLU A 15 -17.15 8.93 14.33
N LEU A 16 -16.10 8.15 14.64
CA LEU A 16 -15.09 7.72 13.66
C LEU A 16 -15.73 7.00 12.48
N HIS A 17 -16.65 6.07 12.72
CA HIS A 17 -17.37 5.36 11.66
C HIS A 17 -18.18 6.31 10.78
N HIS A 18 -18.87 7.28 11.37
CA HIS A 18 -19.62 8.29 10.63
C HIS A 18 -18.70 9.10 9.71
N ALA A 19 -17.60 9.66 10.23
CA ALA A 19 -16.67 10.46 9.43
C ALA A 19 -15.95 9.62 8.36
N ALA A 20 -15.59 8.38 8.66
CA ALA A 20 -15.05 7.45 7.66
C ALA A 20 -16.09 7.13 6.57
N GLY A 21 -17.37 7.04 6.96
CA GLY A 21 -18.51 6.89 6.07
C GLY A 21 -18.66 8.05 5.09
N GLU A 22 -18.46 9.29 5.53
CA GLU A 22 -18.53 10.49 4.68
C GLU A 22 -17.42 10.53 3.62
N ILE A 23 -16.22 10.03 3.95
CA ILE A 23 -15.06 10.01 3.06
C ILE A 23 -15.09 8.78 2.11
N ARG A 24 -15.80 7.71 2.48
CA ARG A 24 -15.85 6.45 1.74
C ARG A 24 -16.22 6.59 0.25
N PRO A 25 -17.25 7.37 -0.15
CA PRO A 25 -17.62 7.49 -1.55
C PRO A 25 -16.48 8.00 -2.43
N PHE A 26 -15.63 8.89 -1.89
CA PHE A 26 -14.45 9.37 -2.59
C PHE A 26 -13.48 8.21 -2.90
N PHE A 27 -13.07 7.41 -1.91
CA PHE A 27 -12.15 6.30 -2.15
C PHE A 27 -12.76 5.22 -3.06
N ASN A 28 -14.06 4.94 -2.93
CA ASN A 28 -14.77 4.03 -3.82
C ASN A 28 -14.75 4.53 -5.27
N SER A 29 -14.82 5.85 -5.49
CA SER A 29 -14.80 6.43 -6.84
C SER A 29 -13.45 6.21 -7.55
N LEU A 30 -12.35 6.08 -6.80
CA LEU A 30 -11.01 5.87 -7.37
C LEU A 30 -10.89 4.56 -8.17
N ASP A 31 -11.67 3.53 -7.81
CA ASP A 31 -11.71 2.25 -8.55
C ASP A 31 -12.12 2.42 -10.01
N ASN A 32 -12.93 3.43 -10.31
CA ASN A 32 -13.48 3.68 -11.64
C ASN A 32 -12.63 4.65 -12.46
N LEU A 33 -11.60 5.25 -11.87
CA LEU A 33 -10.76 6.21 -12.57
C LEU A 33 -9.74 5.49 -13.45
N PRO A 34 -9.46 6.02 -14.66
CA PRO A 34 -8.46 5.45 -15.54
C PRO A 34 -7.07 5.52 -14.91
N LEU A 35 -6.23 4.56 -15.28
CA LEU A 35 -4.82 4.55 -14.94
C LEU A 35 -4.10 5.71 -15.64
N HIS A 36 -2.99 6.16 -15.05
CA HIS A 36 -2.04 6.99 -15.78
C HIS A 36 -1.49 6.18 -16.98
N LYS A 37 -1.44 6.79 -18.16
CA LYS A 37 -0.94 6.15 -19.38
C LYS A 37 0.53 6.42 -19.54
N GLY A 38 1.27 5.42 -20.00
CA GLY A 38 2.68 5.54 -20.37
C GLY A 38 3.41 4.23 -20.20
N ASN A 39 4.66 4.19 -20.68
CA ASN A 39 5.61 3.15 -20.32
C ASN A 39 6.16 3.37 -18.90
N LYS A 40 7.04 2.46 -18.45
CA LYS A 40 7.58 2.50 -17.08
C LYS A 40 8.35 3.80 -16.80
N GLU A 41 9.12 4.31 -17.76
CA GLU A 41 9.91 5.55 -17.61
C GLU A 41 9.01 6.77 -17.50
N GLU A 42 7.97 6.85 -18.33
CA GLU A 42 6.96 7.91 -18.30
C GLU A 42 6.19 7.91 -16.98
N ILE A 43 5.83 6.73 -16.47
CA ILE A 43 5.14 6.59 -15.18
C ILE A 43 6.02 7.07 -14.03
N LEU A 44 7.30 6.66 -13.99
CA LEU A 44 8.23 7.12 -12.95
C LEU A 44 8.46 8.64 -13.01
N ALA A 45 8.61 9.20 -14.22
CA ALA A 45 8.74 10.63 -14.41
C ALA A 45 7.49 11.39 -13.94
N ALA A 46 6.30 10.88 -14.27
CA ALA A 46 5.03 11.45 -13.83
C ALA A 46 4.88 11.39 -12.31
N TYR A 47 5.27 10.28 -11.69
CA TYR A 47 5.25 10.13 -10.23
C TYR A 47 6.17 11.16 -9.56
N ARG A 48 7.44 11.22 -9.96
CA ARG A 48 8.42 12.18 -9.43
C ARG A 48 7.97 13.63 -9.61
N MET A 49 7.39 13.95 -10.76
CA MET A 49 6.85 15.28 -11.05
C MET A 49 5.67 15.62 -10.13
N LEU A 50 4.74 14.67 -9.91
CA LEU A 50 3.63 14.88 -8.98
C LEU A 50 4.15 15.17 -7.58
N LEU A 51 5.05 14.33 -7.05
CA LEU A 51 5.62 14.49 -5.72
C LEU A 51 6.32 15.84 -5.57
N THR A 52 7.22 16.18 -6.51
CA THR A 52 7.96 17.44 -6.50
C THR A 52 7.01 18.66 -6.51
N ARG A 53 5.96 18.62 -7.33
CA ARG A 53 4.98 19.70 -7.40
C ARG A 53 4.17 19.83 -6.11
N THR A 54 3.72 18.72 -5.54
CA THR A 54 2.97 18.72 -4.27
C THR A 54 3.84 19.23 -3.12
N ILE A 55 5.10 18.79 -3.03
CA ILE A 55 6.03 19.26 -2.00
C ILE A 55 6.28 20.76 -2.12
N ARG A 56 6.53 21.25 -3.34
CA ARG A 56 6.81 22.67 -3.58
C ARG A 56 5.61 23.57 -3.30
N ASN A 57 4.43 23.14 -3.74
CA ASN A 57 3.22 23.97 -3.65
C ASN A 57 2.52 23.83 -2.30
N GLY A 58 2.80 22.77 -1.55
CA GLY A 58 2.03 22.42 -0.35
C GLY A 58 0.65 21.86 -0.68
N ILE A 59 -0.10 21.56 0.38
CA ILE A 59 -1.53 21.22 0.32
C ILE A 59 -2.22 22.20 1.27
N HIS A 60 -3.14 23.00 0.74
CA HIS A 60 -3.74 24.14 1.45
C HIS A 60 -5.27 24.06 1.57
N SER A 61 -5.87 22.94 1.18
CA SER A 61 -7.31 22.71 1.36
C SER A 61 -7.67 21.23 1.23
N ARG A 62 -8.88 20.87 1.68
CA ARG A 62 -9.47 19.55 1.44
C ARG A 62 -9.53 19.20 -0.05
N ASN A 63 -9.85 20.16 -0.91
CA ASN A 63 -9.93 19.93 -2.36
C ASN A 63 -8.56 19.60 -2.96
N GLU A 64 -7.50 20.26 -2.49
CA GLU A 64 -6.14 19.96 -2.92
C GLU A 64 -5.65 18.61 -2.41
N LEU A 65 -5.99 18.24 -1.16
CA LEU A 65 -5.76 16.91 -0.60
C LEU A 65 -6.41 15.82 -1.47
N ILE A 66 -7.70 15.97 -1.75
CA ILE A 66 -8.47 15.05 -2.62
C ILE A 66 -7.80 14.96 -4.00
N THR A 67 -7.46 16.11 -4.60
CA THR A 67 -6.81 16.17 -5.91
C THR A 67 -5.46 15.45 -5.92
N TYR A 68 -4.66 15.61 -4.86
CA TYR A 68 -3.40 14.90 -4.71
C TYR A 68 -3.62 13.38 -4.66
N ILE A 69 -4.52 12.91 -3.78
CA ILE A 69 -4.81 11.48 -3.64
C ILE A 69 -5.35 10.89 -4.96
N THR A 70 -6.24 11.61 -5.65
CA THR A 70 -6.77 11.17 -6.94
C THR A 70 -5.67 10.97 -7.99
N LYS A 71 -4.79 11.96 -8.15
CA LYS A 71 -3.70 11.88 -9.13
C LYS A 71 -2.69 10.81 -8.75
N GLU A 72 -2.37 10.73 -7.47
CA GLU A 72 -1.40 9.77 -6.97
C GLU A 72 -1.92 8.33 -7.06
N ASP A 73 -3.18 8.06 -6.74
CA ASP A 73 -3.79 6.72 -6.91
C ASP A 73 -3.73 6.25 -8.36
N ALA A 74 -4.06 7.12 -9.33
CA ALA A 74 -4.01 6.77 -10.74
C ALA A 74 -2.59 6.44 -11.23
N ILE A 75 -1.58 7.19 -10.76
CA ILE A 75 -0.17 6.93 -11.06
C ILE A 75 0.33 5.70 -10.31
N PHE A 76 -0.06 5.51 -9.04
CA PHE A 76 0.38 4.38 -8.23
C PHE A 76 -0.14 3.05 -8.76
N ARG A 77 -1.40 2.99 -9.22
CA ARG A 77 -1.92 1.79 -9.90
C ARG A 77 -1.17 1.48 -11.20
N ALA A 78 -0.80 2.51 -11.98
CA ALA A 78 0.02 2.33 -13.18
C ALA A 78 1.47 1.92 -12.84
N PHE A 79 2.02 2.47 -11.75
CA PHE A 79 3.32 2.06 -11.22
C PHE A 79 3.30 0.56 -10.86
N LEU A 80 2.26 0.09 -10.16
CA LEU A 80 2.15 -1.30 -9.79
C LEU A 80 2.04 -2.24 -11.00
N SER A 81 1.43 -1.84 -12.12
CA SER A 81 1.39 -2.72 -13.31
C SER A 81 2.76 -3.03 -13.91
N HIS A 82 3.77 -2.21 -13.58
CA HIS A 82 5.17 -2.37 -13.97
C HIS A 82 6.08 -2.81 -12.81
N LEU A 83 5.52 -3.25 -11.66
CA LEU A 83 6.30 -3.55 -10.45
C LEU A 83 7.46 -4.53 -10.71
N HIS A 84 7.19 -5.60 -11.46
CA HIS A 84 8.17 -6.60 -11.87
C HIS A 84 9.26 -6.08 -12.83
N ASP A 85 9.07 -4.95 -13.49
CA ASP A 85 9.99 -4.37 -14.48
C ASP A 85 11.02 -3.39 -13.86
N PHE A 86 10.91 -3.12 -12.56
CA PHE A 86 11.74 -2.14 -11.83
C PHE A 86 12.96 -2.75 -11.12
N GLU A 87 13.37 -3.96 -11.47
CA GLU A 87 14.56 -4.55 -10.85
C GLU A 87 15.81 -3.69 -11.08
N GLY A 88 16.57 -3.45 -10.01
CA GLY A 88 17.78 -2.61 -10.04
C GLY A 88 17.52 -1.10 -10.02
N GLU A 89 16.26 -0.67 -10.17
CA GLU A 89 15.90 0.75 -10.05
C GLU A 89 15.64 1.12 -8.59
N SER A 90 16.32 2.16 -8.11
CA SER A 90 16.06 2.67 -6.76
C SER A 90 14.74 3.43 -6.70
N MET A 91 13.88 3.04 -5.75
CA MET A 91 12.62 3.73 -5.44
C MET A 91 12.75 4.70 -4.25
N ALA A 92 13.97 4.91 -3.74
CA ALA A 92 14.20 5.67 -2.52
C ALA A 92 13.73 7.14 -2.62
N ASP A 93 13.85 7.74 -3.81
CA ASP A 93 13.38 9.09 -4.07
C ASP A 93 11.85 9.19 -4.09
N ILE A 94 11.16 8.21 -4.67
CA ILE A 94 9.70 8.12 -4.66
C ILE A 94 9.19 7.86 -3.25
N THR A 95 9.83 6.98 -2.48
CA THR A 95 9.48 6.71 -1.07
C THR A 95 9.58 7.99 -0.24
N ARG A 96 10.75 8.65 -0.26
CA ARG A 96 10.98 9.90 0.48
C ARG A 96 10.04 11.02 0.02
N GLY A 97 9.82 11.16 -1.29
CA GLY A 97 8.90 12.17 -1.82
C GLY A 97 7.45 11.90 -1.40
N THR A 98 7.04 10.64 -1.33
CA THR A 98 5.72 10.25 -0.83
C THR A 98 5.57 10.60 0.65
N GLU A 99 6.57 10.31 1.47
CA GLU A 99 6.60 10.67 2.89
C GLU A 99 6.49 12.19 3.07
N GLN A 100 7.25 12.96 2.31
CA GLN A 100 7.20 14.43 2.34
C GLN A 100 5.83 14.98 1.93
N CYS A 101 5.18 14.40 0.91
CA CYS A 101 3.80 14.75 0.56
C CYS A 101 2.82 14.41 1.68
N CYS A 102 2.99 13.28 2.38
CA CYS A 102 2.17 12.96 3.55
C CYS A 102 2.38 13.99 4.67
N SER A 103 3.61 14.47 4.90
CA SER A 103 3.87 15.57 5.84
C SER A 103 3.17 16.86 5.45
N GLN A 104 3.03 17.18 4.15
CA GLN A 104 2.28 18.36 3.71
C GLN A 104 0.81 18.33 4.17
N ILE A 105 0.22 17.15 4.27
CA ILE A 105 -1.17 16.98 4.75
C ILE A 105 -1.26 17.31 6.24
N PHE A 106 -0.28 16.89 7.05
CA PHE A 106 -0.23 17.26 8.46
C PHE A 106 0.05 18.75 8.66
N PHE A 107 0.92 19.36 7.84
CA PHE A 107 1.13 20.80 7.88
C PHE A 107 -0.13 21.58 7.51
N ALA A 108 -0.98 21.07 6.61
CA ALA A 108 -2.30 21.65 6.33
C ALA A 108 -3.20 21.63 7.57
N ALA A 109 -3.14 20.54 8.35
CA ALA A 109 -3.86 20.44 9.62
C ALA A 109 -3.31 21.42 10.68
N GLU A 110 -1.99 21.56 10.79
CA GLU A 110 -1.34 22.55 11.68
C GLU A 110 -1.75 23.99 11.33
N ARG A 111 -1.85 24.30 10.03
CA ARG A 111 -2.34 25.59 9.53
C ARG A 111 -3.86 25.76 9.63
N LYS A 112 -4.58 24.74 10.12
CA LYS A 112 -6.05 24.71 10.25
C LYS A 112 -6.79 24.84 8.91
N GLU A 113 -6.14 24.49 7.80
CA GLU A 113 -6.73 24.47 6.45
C GLU A 113 -7.59 23.21 6.24
N ILE A 114 -7.27 22.15 6.99
CA ILE A 114 -8.08 20.95 7.20
C ILE A 114 -8.02 20.58 8.69
N THR A 115 -8.89 19.69 9.16
CA THR A 115 -8.77 19.17 10.53
C THR A 115 -7.74 18.04 10.63
N TYR A 116 -7.15 17.83 11.81
CA TYR A 116 -6.28 16.67 12.07
C TYR A 116 -6.98 15.34 11.83
N ARG A 117 -8.26 15.26 12.19
CA ARG A 117 -9.07 14.06 11.97
C ARG A 117 -9.18 13.73 10.49
N GLU A 118 -9.43 14.72 9.64
CA GLU A 118 -9.44 14.51 8.19
C GLU A 118 -8.08 14.08 7.68
N ALA A 119 -7.00 14.77 8.08
CA ALA A 119 -5.64 14.38 7.71
C ALA A 119 -5.37 12.91 8.02
N MET A 120 -5.71 12.46 9.24
CA MET A 120 -5.59 11.07 9.67
C MET A 120 -6.45 10.12 8.82
N LEU A 121 -7.75 10.41 8.67
CA LEU A 121 -8.67 9.54 7.93
C LEU A 121 -8.25 9.37 6.47
N TYR A 122 -7.97 10.46 5.76
CA TYR A 122 -7.53 10.40 4.36
C TYR A 122 -6.20 9.68 4.21
N LEU A 123 -5.22 9.93 5.08
CA LEU A 123 -3.92 9.27 5.01
C LEU A 123 -4.01 7.77 5.31
N THR A 124 -4.76 7.37 6.32
CA THR A 124 -4.92 5.95 6.67
C THR A 124 -5.68 5.20 5.59
N MET A 125 -6.81 5.73 5.10
CA MET A 125 -7.57 5.10 4.02
C MET A 125 -6.74 4.98 2.73
N ARG A 126 -5.98 6.02 2.38
CA ARG A 126 -5.01 5.98 1.27
C ARG A 126 -3.95 4.91 1.48
N THR A 127 -3.36 4.83 2.66
CA THR A 127 -2.29 3.88 2.99
C THR A 127 -2.80 2.44 2.93
N ASN A 128 -3.97 2.18 3.51
CA ASN A 128 -4.65 0.89 3.45
C ASN A 128 -4.87 0.45 2.00
N ARG A 129 -5.44 1.34 1.18
CA ARG A 129 -5.68 1.08 -0.23
C ARG A 129 -4.39 0.73 -0.97
N ARG A 130 -3.31 1.50 -0.77
CA ARG A 130 -2.00 1.23 -1.39
C ARG A 130 -1.43 -0.12 -0.97
N GLN A 131 -1.52 -0.48 0.31
CA GLN A 131 -1.03 -1.76 0.83
C GLN A 131 -1.80 -2.95 0.24
N ILE A 132 -3.13 -2.84 0.17
CA ILE A 132 -4.00 -3.86 -0.43
C ILE A 132 -3.69 -4.05 -1.91
N GLN A 133 -3.58 -2.96 -2.67
CA GLN A 133 -3.26 -3.00 -4.11
C GLN A 133 -1.87 -3.57 -4.36
N ASN A 134 -0.86 -3.17 -3.57
CA ASN A 134 0.50 -3.69 -3.69
C ASN A 134 0.52 -5.20 -3.47
N MET A 135 -0.09 -5.67 -2.39
CA MET A 135 -0.16 -7.10 -2.08
C MET A 135 -0.90 -7.89 -3.17
N GLN A 136 -1.99 -7.35 -3.71
CA GLN A 136 -2.74 -7.99 -4.79
C GLN A 136 -1.85 -8.19 -6.02
N ILE A 137 -1.19 -7.14 -6.48
CA ILE A 137 -0.28 -7.21 -7.64
C ILE A 137 0.89 -8.15 -7.38
N CYS A 138 1.44 -8.12 -6.16
CA CYS A 138 2.49 -9.04 -5.75
C CYS A 138 2.06 -10.52 -5.92
N ILE A 139 0.86 -10.88 -5.44
CA ILE A 139 0.32 -12.24 -5.60
C ILE A 139 0.09 -12.57 -7.09
N GLU A 140 -0.45 -11.63 -7.85
CA GLU A 140 -0.73 -11.82 -9.28
C GLU A 140 0.55 -12.03 -10.10
N ASP A 141 1.59 -11.23 -9.87
CA ASP A 141 2.88 -11.36 -10.55
C ASP A 141 3.58 -12.68 -10.22
N VAL A 142 3.51 -13.13 -8.96
CA VAL A 142 4.01 -14.45 -8.55
C VAL A 142 3.23 -15.56 -9.26
N ARG A 143 1.89 -15.49 -9.26
CA ARG A 143 1.04 -16.47 -9.96
C ARG A 143 1.34 -16.52 -11.46
N ASN A 144 1.62 -15.36 -12.06
CA ASN A 144 1.93 -15.22 -13.48
C ASN A 144 3.40 -15.50 -13.81
N LYS A 145 4.22 -15.97 -12.85
CA LYS A 145 5.63 -16.32 -13.03
C LYS A 145 6.49 -15.16 -13.58
N LYS A 146 6.17 -13.93 -13.18
CA LYS A 146 6.93 -12.74 -13.59
C LYS A 146 8.22 -12.53 -12.81
N ILE A 147 8.35 -13.19 -11.65
CA ILE A 147 9.51 -13.07 -10.75
C ILE A 147 10.60 -14.02 -11.22
N LYS A 148 11.79 -13.47 -11.49
CA LYS A 148 12.88 -14.22 -12.14
C LYS A 148 14.12 -14.37 -11.26
N THR A 149 14.36 -13.42 -10.36
CA THR A 149 15.61 -13.38 -9.59
C THR A 149 15.37 -13.48 -8.09
N SER A 150 16.41 -13.85 -7.33
CA SER A 150 16.36 -13.86 -5.87
C SER A 150 16.15 -12.48 -5.27
N SER A 151 16.73 -11.43 -5.87
CA SER A 151 16.54 -10.06 -5.40
C SER A 151 15.07 -9.63 -5.51
N GLN A 152 14.43 -9.93 -6.65
CA GLN A 152 12.99 -9.69 -6.80
C GLN A 152 12.19 -10.54 -5.81
N ALA A 153 12.53 -11.81 -5.65
CA ALA A 153 11.81 -12.69 -4.73
C ALA A 153 11.87 -12.20 -3.28
N HIS A 154 13.02 -11.72 -2.80
CA HIS A 154 13.13 -11.09 -1.47
C HIS A 154 12.25 -9.84 -1.35
N ALA A 155 12.25 -8.95 -2.35
CA ALA A 155 11.43 -7.75 -2.34
C ALA A 155 9.93 -8.09 -2.29
N TYR A 156 9.49 -9.06 -3.10
CA TYR A 156 8.09 -9.50 -3.15
C TYR A 156 7.65 -10.18 -1.85
N ILE A 157 8.52 -10.96 -1.21
CA ILE A 157 8.28 -11.53 0.12
C ILE A 157 7.95 -10.41 1.12
N TRP A 158 8.75 -9.35 1.18
CA TRP A 158 8.47 -8.22 2.05
C TRP A 158 7.13 -7.55 1.74
N MET A 159 6.80 -7.39 0.45
CA MET A 159 5.52 -6.82 0.04
C MET A 159 4.32 -7.69 0.40
N LEU A 160 4.46 -9.03 0.41
CA LEU A 160 3.41 -9.95 0.89
C LEU A 160 3.18 -9.84 2.40
N ILE A 161 4.24 -9.70 3.19
CA ILE A 161 4.15 -9.66 4.65
C ILE A 161 3.66 -8.29 5.15
N HIS A 162 4.08 -7.23 4.46
CA HIS A 162 3.96 -5.86 4.96
C HIS A 162 2.55 -5.51 5.48
N PRO A 163 1.44 -5.77 4.77
CA PRO A 163 0.09 -5.45 5.26
C PRO A 163 -0.25 -6.08 6.63
N TYR A 164 0.27 -7.27 6.93
CA TYR A 164 0.01 -7.94 8.21
C TYR A 164 0.76 -7.29 9.37
N THR A 165 1.85 -6.61 9.09
CA THR A 165 2.64 -5.89 10.09
C THR A 165 2.20 -4.43 10.25
N SER A 166 1.77 -3.79 9.17
CA SER A 166 1.47 -2.36 9.13
C SER A 166 0.01 -2.00 9.42
N LEU A 167 -0.95 -2.88 9.10
CA LEU A 167 -2.37 -2.64 9.41
C LEU A 167 -2.61 -2.87 10.90
N ASP A 168 -2.71 -1.78 11.65
CA ASP A 168 -3.05 -1.73 13.08
C ASP A 168 -4.57 -1.69 13.30
N GLY A 169 -5.00 -1.64 14.57
CA GLY A 169 -6.42 -1.62 14.92
C GLY A 169 -7.18 -0.46 14.26
N PHE A 170 -6.58 0.73 14.22
CA PHE A 170 -7.17 1.92 13.58
C PHE A 170 -7.32 1.72 12.07
N SER A 171 -6.26 1.28 11.41
CA SER A 171 -6.26 0.97 9.98
C SER A 171 -7.30 -0.08 9.64
N MET A 172 -7.38 -1.15 10.44
CA MET A 172 -8.35 -2.21 10.27
C MET A 172 -9.78 -1.68 10.43
N THR A 173 -10.07 -0.84 11.42
CA THR A 173 -11.40 -0.22 11.62
C THR A 173 -11.85 0.56 10.39
N LEU A 174 -10.94 1.26 9.71
CA LEU A 174 -11.23 2.06 8.53
C LEU A 174 -11.35 1.27 7.22
N LEU A 175 -11.16 -0.04 7.20
CA LEU A 175 -11.38 -0.85 6.00
C LEU A 175 -12.88 -1.04 5.72
N SER A 176 -13.26 -0.91 4.44
CA SER A 176 -14.57 -1.34 3.97
C SER A 176 -14.71 -2.87 3.98
N ASP A 177 -15.94 -3.37 3.95
CA ASP A 177 -16.20 -4.81 3.84
C ASP A 177 -15.56 -5.43 2.59
N LYS A 178 -15.50 -4.68 1.49
CA LYS A 178 -14.85 -5.11 0.25
C LYS A 178 -13.34 -5.31 0.49
N GLU A 179 -12.69 -4.34 1.10
CA GLU A 179 -11.25 -4.37 1.42
C GLU A 179 -10.91 -5.49 2.41
N ARG A 180 -11.74 -5.68 3.44
CA ARG A 180 -11.59 -6.78 4.41
C ARG A 180 -11.68 -8.15 3.74
N LYS A 181 -12.73 -8.38 2.95
CA LYS A 181 -12.90 -9.63 2.18
C LYS A 181 -11.75 -9.85 1.19
N GLN A 182 -11.22 -8.79 0.60
CA GLN A 182 -10.06 -8.87 -0.27
C GLN A 182 -8.81 -9.30 0.50
N LEU A 183 -8.56 -8.71 1.66
CA LEU A 183 -7.44 -9.09 2.54
C LEU A 183 -7.55 -10.55 3.00
N ASP A 184 -8.74 -11.03 3.36
CA ASP A 184 -8.94 -12.43 3.74
C ASP A 184 -8.62 -13.39 2.59
N ARG A 185 -9.02 -13.04 1.36
CA ARG A 185 -8.67 -13.82 0.16
C ARG A 185 -7.17 -13.82 -0.10
N MET A 186 -6.51 -12.68 0.04
CA MET A 186 -5.06 -12.57 -0.14
C MET A 186 -4.31 -13.35 0.95
N ALA A 187 -4.81 -13.37 2.19
CA ALA A 187 -4.28 -14.18 3.27
C ALA A 187 -4.31 -15.67 2.94
N ALA A 188 -5.43 -16.17 2.41
CA ALA A 188 -5.53 -17.56 1.95
C ALA A 188 -4.55 -17.90 0.80
N GLN A 189 -4.19 -16.92 -0.04
CA GLN A 189 -3.26 -17.10 -1.17
C GLN A 189 -1.79 -16.92 -0.77
N THR A 190 -1.52 -16.24 0.35
CA THR A 190 -0.17 -15.87 0.80
C THR A 190 0.75 -17.09 0.95
N PRO A 191 0.36 -18.21 1.58
CA PRO A 191 1.25 -19.37 1.72
C PRO A 191 1.73 -19.95 0.38
N VAL A 192 0.86 -19.96 -0.63
CA VAL A 192 1.20 -20.49 -1.97
C VAL A 192 2.13 -19.53 -2.71
N ALA A 193 1.86 -18.23 -2.66
CA ALA A 193 2.74 -17.21 -3.24
C ALA A 193 4.12 -17.26 -2.57
N PHE A 194 4.14 -17.33 -1.24
CA PHE A 194 5.35 -17.44 -0.44
C PHE A 194 6.18 -18.68 -0.82
N LYS A 195 5.55 -19.87 -0.84
CA LYS A 195 6.22 -21.11 -1.26
C LYS A 195 6.81 -21.00 -2.66
N THR A 196 6.17 -20.26 -3.57
CA THR A 196 6.68 -20.04 -4.92
C THR A 196 7.92 -19.17 -4.93
N LEU A 197 7.91 -18.07 -4.17
CA LEU A 197 9.07 -17.19 -4.00
C LEU A 197 10.24 -17.91 -3.32
N SER A 198 9.98 -18.69 -2.26
CA SER A 198 11.02 -19.43 -1.55
C SER A 198 11.73 -20.47 -2.43
N ARG A 199 11.04 -21.08 -3.40
CA ARG A 199 11.68 -21.97 -4.38
C ARG A 199 12.66 -21.23 -5.30
N ILE A 200 12.33 -19.99 -5.69
CA ILE A 200 13.24 -19.14 -6.50
C ILE A 200 14.52 -18.89 -5.69
N LEU A 201 14.38 -18.49 -4.41
CA LEU A 201 15.52 -18.27 -3.53
C LEU A 201 16.41 -19.52 -3.37
N GLN A 202 15.82 -20.70 -3.20
CA GLN A 202 16.56 -21.96 -3.05
C GLN A 202 17.27 -22.39 -4.35
N SER A 203 16.68 -22.08 -5.51
CA SER A 203 17.23 -22.49 -6.80
C SER A 203 18.49 -21.70 -7.18
N GLU A 204 18.60 -20.44 -6.76
CA GLU A 204 19.76 -19.60 -7.04
C GLU A 204 20.82 -19.64 -5.93
N SER A 205 20.44 -19.92 -4.68
CA SER A 205 21.38 -19.82 -3.56
C SER A 205 22.33 -21.00 -3.41
N GLY A 206 21.97 -22.24 -3.79
CA GLY A 206 22.85 -23.42 -3.65
C GLY A 206 23.36 -23.74 -2.22
N GLN A 207 23.24 -22.81 -1.27
CA GLN A 207 23.64 -22.88 0.12
C GLN A 207 22.76 -21.92 0.94
N LEU A 208 22.26 -22.47 2.04
CA LEU A 208 21.47 -21.89 3.12
C LEU A 208 21.70 -20.38 3.39
N THR A 209 20.61 -19.63 3.39
CA THR A 209 20.33 -18.65 4.44
C THR A 209 18.87 -18.81 4.88
N GLU A 210 18.66 -19.64 5.90
CA GLU A 210 17.35 -20.03 6.46
C GLU A 210 16.66 -18.90 7.27
N LEU A 211 17.29 -17.74 7.44
CA LEU A 211 16.79 -16.71 8.37
C LEU A 211 15.44 -16.08 7.98
N PRO A 212 15.18 -15.68 6.71
CA PRO A 212 13.89 -15.10 6.34
C PRO A 212 12.75 -16.13 6.37
N GLY A 213 13.05 -17.39 6.01
CA GLY A 213 12.09 -18.49 6.04
C GLY A 213 11.66 -18.84 7.47
N MET A 214 12.60 -18.93 8.40
CA MET A 214 12.32 -19.26 9.80
C MET A 214 11.51 -18.17 10.53
N LEU A 215 11.81 -16.89 10.30
CA LEU A 215 11.04 -15.78 10.89
C LEU A 215 9.58 -15.77 10.38
N MET A 216 9.35 -16.21 9.15
CA MET A 216 8.00 -16.31 8.59
C MET A 216 7.26 -17.58 8.98
N ASP A 217 7.93 -18.72 9.10
CA ASP A 217 7.29 -19.93 9.61
C ASP A 217 6.79 -19.69 11.04
N ILE A 218 7.56 -18.96 11.86
CA ILE A 218 7.11 -18.50 13.18
C ILE A 218 5.89 -17.58 13.07
N PHE A 219 5.90 -16.61 12.15
CA PHE A 219 4.78 -15.67 11.98
C PHE A 219 3.50 -16.33 11.45
N ILE A 220 3.63 -17.31 10.56
CA ILE A 220 2.50 -18.09 10.02
C ILE A 220 1.94 -19.04 11.10
N GLN A 221 2.80 -19.64 11.93
CA GLN A 221 2.37 -20.52 13.02
C GLN A 221 1.74 -19.76 14.21
N THR A 222 1.95 -18.46 14.31
CA THR A 222 1.38 -17.60 15.37
C THR A 222 0.17 -16.79 14.94
N LEU A 223 -0.32 -16.97 13.71
CA LEU A 223 -1.63 -16.51 13.23
C LEU A 223 -2.73 -17.52 13.54
#